data_AF-A0A9D4QDR4-F1
#
_entry.id   AF-A0A9D4QDR4-F1
#
_cell.length_a   1.000
_cell.length_b   1.000
_cell.length_c   1.000
_cell.angle_alpha   90.00
_cell.angle_beta   90.00
_cell.angle_gamma   90.00
#
_symmetry.space_group_name_H-M   'P 1'
#
loop_
_entity.id
_entity.type
_entity.pdbx_description
1 polymer ?
#
loop_
_entity_poly.entity_id
_entity_poly.type
_entity_poly.pdbx_seq_one_letter_code
_entity_poly.pdbx_strand_id
1 'polypeptide(L)'
;MASLPGDAVATSRIKSSSSLSVASLLKKKQEDERVLPRKEVIRRLRDRSEPILLFGETETEAFHRLRRLEILEPEVDRGLRNDFQEAMEKVDQIYLDEILKSQGKTEDGKSVHDVKVENDGTTLEDIQNIAQELGERRNKGKDAEMILTALKFILQMWGEALNARPEPEKTSMRGKLGSATYGQTQSYLRPLFKRLRKGTIPEDILEHLVRIVKNMLLKEYVKANDAYLQMAIGNAPWPIGVTMVGIHARTGREKIFSQNIARILHFGAT
;
A
#
# COMPACT_ATOMS: atom_id res chain seq x y z
N MET A 1 -42.40 101.33 23.50
CA MET A 1 -42.70 101.30 24.94
C MET A 1 -42.68 99.83 25.35
N ALA A 2 -41.56 99.31 25.86
CA ALA A 2 -41.06 99.44 27.23
C ALA A 2 -41.85 98.55 28.22
N SER A 3 -41.29 97.37 28.55
CA SER A 3 -40.91 96.94 29.91
C SER A 3 -40.92 95.41 30.09
N LEU A 4 -39.74 94.88 30.41
CA LEU A 4 -39.46 93.68 31.22
C LEU A 4 -39.79 93.96 32.72
N PRO A 5 -39.56 93.07 33.71
CA PRO A 5 -39.60 91.58 33.78
C PRO A 5 -40.38 91.06 35.03
N GLY A 6 -40.44 89.74 35.25
CA GLY A 6 -40.83 89.14 36.55
C GLY A 6 -40.61 87.62 36.61
N ASP A 7 -39.67 87.19 37.45
CA ASP A 7 -39.04 85.86 37.60
C ASP A 7 -39.87 84.73 38.25
N ALA A 8 -39.52 83.46 37.96
CA ALA A 8 -39.27 82.39 38.96
C ALA A 8 -38.76 81.03 38.36
N VAL A 9 -37.43 80.87 38.36
CA VAL A 9 -36.57 79.75 38.83
C VAL A 9 -37.01 78.24 38.77
N ALA A 10 -36.15 77.48 38.06
CA ALA A 10 -35.58 76.11 38.25
C ALA A 10 -36.39 74.80 38.13
N THR A 11 -35.94 73.91 37.23
CA THR A 11 -35.26 72.64 37.60
C THR A 11 -34.64 71.93 36.38
N SER A 12 -33.50 71.27 36.61
CA SER A 12 -32.66 70.54 35.66
C SER A 12 -33.10 69.10 35.44
N ARG A 13 -32.97 68.55 34.22
CA ARG A 13 -32.68 67.11 34.00
C ARG A 13 -32.20 66.77 32.58
N ILE A 14 -30.89 66.51 32.49
CA ILE A 14 -30.20 65.39 31.81
C ILE A 14 -30.96 64.72 30.65
N LYS A 15 -30.43 64.84 29.42
CA LYS A 15 -30.75 63.97 28.27
C LYS A 15 -30.20 62.56 28.53
N SER A 16 -31.07 61.58 28.76
CA SER A 16 -30.69 60.17 28.89
C SER A 16 -30.69 59.44 27.54
N SER A 17 -29.51 58.91 27.22
CA SER A 17 -29.16 57.75 26.39
C SER A 17 -30.28 56.88 25.79
N SER A 18 -30.11 56.61 24.50
CA SER A 18 -30.78 55.63 23.64
C SER A 18 -30.94 54.23 24.25
N SER A 19 -32.17 53.73 24.27
CA SER A 19 -32.52 52.36 24.65
C SER A 19 -32.20 51.36 23.52
N LEU A 20 -31.19 50.51 23.72
CA LEU A 20 -31.00 49.30 22.91
C LEU A 20 -32.14 48.32 23.19
N SER A 21 -32.75 47.76 22.13
CA SER A 21 -33.91 46.89 22.28
C SER A 21 -33.52 45.52 22.84
N VAL A 22 -34.36 44.94 23.70
CA VAL A 22 -34.17 43.60 24.29
C VAL A 22 -33.98 42.52 23.21
N ALA A 23 -34.60 42.70 22.04
CA ALA A 23 -34.42 41.83 20.88
C ALA A 23 -32.98 41.87 20.30
N SER A 24 -32.32 43.03 20.31
CA SER A 24 -30.92 43.15 19.87
C SER A 24 -29.94 42.48 20.84
N LEU A 25 -30.23 42.54 22.15
CA LEU A 25 -29.46 41.86 23.19
C LEU A 25 -29.62 40.33 23.13
N LEU A 26 -30.84 39.84 22.86
CA LEU A 26 -31.12 38.40 22.73
C LEU A 26 -30.50 37.81 21.45
N LYS A 27 -30.47 38.56 20.35
CA LYS A 27 -29.83 38.14 19.10
C LYS A 27 -28.30 38.07 19.25
N LYS A 28 -27.71 39.05 19.94
CA LYS A 28 -26.28 39.04 20.29
C LYS A 28 -25.93 37.88 21.23
N LYS A 29 -26.79 37.60 22.22
CA LYS A 29 -26.63 36.47 23.15
C LYS A 29 -26.74 35.09 22.47
N GLN A 30 -27.56 34.95 21.43
CA GLN A 30 -27.66 33.70 20.63
C GLN A 30 -26.47 33.50 19.67
N GLU A 31 -25.83 34.57 19.19
CA GLU A 31 -24.60 34.47 18.40
C GLU A 31 -23.38 34.15 19.28
N ASP A 32 -23.33 34.70 20.50
CA ASP A 32 -22.29 34.43 21.50
C ASP A 32 -22.34 32.98 22.06
N GLU A 33 -23.49 32.31 22.00
CA GLU A 33 -23.66 30.93 22.50
C GLU A 33 -23.06 29.84 21.58
N ARG A 34 -22.64 30.18 20.37
CA ARG A 34 -22.03 29.23 19.40
C ARG A 34 -20.54 29.50 19.19
N VAL A 35 -19.85 30.06 20.17
CA VAL A 35 -18.40 30.30 20.10
C VAL A 35 -17.64 28.99 20.33
N LEU A 36 -16.83 28.59 19.35
CA LEU A 36 -15.94 27.43 19.52
C LEU A 36 -14.84 27.76 20.54
N PRO A 37 -14.38 26.78 21.34
CA PRO A 37 -13.23 26.96 22.22
C PRO A 37 -12.01 27.46 21.43
N ARG A 38 -11.26 28.41 21.97
CA ARG A 38 -10.12 29.05 21.27
C ARG A 38 -9.12 28.04 20.70
N LYS A 39 -8.80 26.97 21.43
CA LYS A 39 -7.91 25.89 20.96
C LYS A 39 -8.39 25.26 19.65
N GLU A 40 -9.70 25.10 19.52
CA GLU A 40 -10.31 24.50 18.34
C GLU A 40 -10.33 25.49 17.17
N VAL A 41 -10.54 26.78 17.43
CA VAL A 41 -10.42 27.84 16.42
C VAL A 41 -8.99 27.90 15.86
N ILE A 42 -7.98 27.85 16.74
CA ILE A 42 -6.56 27.82 16.34
C ILE A 42 -6.27 26.59 15.48
N ARG A 43 -6.74 25.42 15.90
CA ARG A 43 -6.54 24.17 15.15
C ARG A 43 -7.16 24.25 13.76
N ARG A 44 -8.42 24.67 13.65
CA ARG A 44 -9.12 24.74 12.35
C ARG A 44 -8.53 25.81 11.42
N LEU A 45 -8.07 26.94 11.94
CA LEU A 45 -7.35 27.94 11.16
C LEU A 45 -6.02 27.40 10.64
N ARG A 46 -5.23 26.73 11.48
CA ARG A 46 -3.94 26.11 11.07
C ARG A 46 -4.12 25.06 9.99
N ASP A 47 -5.13 24.21 10.14
CA ASP A 47 -5.40 23.16 9.17
C ASP A 47 -5.83 23.72 7.80
N ARG A 48 -6.41 24.93 7.78
CA ARG A 48 -6.70 25.71 6.56
C ARG A 48 -5.52 26.57 6.10
N SER A 49 -4.35 26.44 6.73
CA SER A 49 -3.15 27.27 6.49
C SER A 49 -3.39 28.77 6.64
N GLU A 50 -4.35 29.14 7.49
CA GLU A 50 -4.74 30.53 7.75
C GLU A 50 -4.03 31.07 9.01
N PRO A 51 -3.64 32.36 9.03
CA PRO A 51 -3.07 32.99 10.23
C PRO A 51 -4.01 32.84 11.43
N ILE A 52 -3.43 32.50 12.59
CA ILE A 52 -4.18 32.25 13.84
C ILE A 52 -4.86 33.53 14.37
N LEU A 53 -4.21 34.66 14.17
CA LEU A 53 -4.68 35.99 14.53
C LEU A 53 -4.05 37.01 13.58
N LEU A 54 -4.84 37.95 13.07
CA LEU A 54 -4.37 39.10 12.29
C LEU A 54 -4.04 40.29 13.20
N PHE A 55 -3.27 41.25 12.69
CA PHE A 55 -2.90 42.43 13.47
C PHE A 55 -4.15 43.25 13.83
N GLY A 56 -4.35 43.48 15.13
CA GLY A 56 -5.53 44.18 15.65
C GLY A 56 -6.80 43.34 15.72
N GLU A 57 -6.76 42.06 15.34
CA GLU A 57 -7.89 41.13 15.44
C GLU A 57 -8.00 40.58 16.87
N THR A 58 -9.22 40.49 17.40
CA THR A 58 -9.53 39.82 18.67
C THR A 58 -9.81 38.34 18.46
N GLU A 59 -9.77 37.53 19.53
CA GLU A 59 -9.99 36.07 19.41
C GLU A 59 -11.39 35.70 18.90
N THR A 60 -12.39 36.51 19.21
CA THR A 60 -13.77 36.37 18.73
C THR A 60 -13.87 36.72 17.25
N GLU A 61 -13.17 37.76 16.79
CA GLU A 61 -13.10 38.13 15.37
C GLU A 61 -12.41 37.03 14.54
N ALA A 62 -11.34 36.42 15.05
CA ALA A 62 -10.71 35.26 14.42
C ALA A 62 -11.65 34.06 14.31
N PHE A 63 -12.53 33.84 15.29
CA PHE A 63 -13.58 32.81 15.22
C PHE A 63 -14.63 33.14 14.14
N HIS A 64 -15.06 34.39 14.03
CA HIS A 64 -15.98 34.81 12.96
C HIS A 64 -15.34 34.69 11.57
N ARG A 65 -14.03 34.97 11.45
CA ARG A 65 -13.27 34.75 10.22
C ARG A 65 -13.22 33.27 9.86
N LEU A 66 -12.88 32.40 10.81
CA LEU A 66 -12.93 30.95 10.61
C LEU A 66 -14.30 30.51 10.08
N ARG A 67 -15.38 30.98 10.69
CA ARG A 67 -16.74 30.61 10.29
C ARG A 67 -17.09 31.11 8.88
N ARG A 68 -16.58 32.27 8.48
CA ARG A 68 -16.72 32.79 7.12
C ARG A 68 -15.95 31.93 6.11
N LEU A 69 -14.73 31.53 6.45
CA LEU A 69 -13.91 30.64 5.62
C LEU A 69 -14.58 29.26 5.46
N GLU A 70 -15.18 28.73 6.52
CA GLU A 70 -15.92 27.45 6.46
C GLU A 70 -17.16 27.50 5.55
N ILE A 71 -17.81 28.66 5.42
CA ILE A 71 -18.95 28.85 4.54
C ILE A 71 -18.52 29.04 3.08
N LEU A 72 -17.44 29.78 2.85
CA LEU A 72 -16.95 30.11 1.50
C LEU A 72 -16.17 28.94 0.88
N GLU A 73 -15.41 28.21 1.70
CA GLU A 73 -14.56 27.09 1.29
C GLU A 73 -14.90 25.86 2.14
N PRO A 74 -15.91 25.06 1.74
CA PRO A 74 -16.18 23.80 2.41
C PRO A 74 -14.99 22.85 2.26
N GLU A 75 -14.62 22.15 3.33
CA GLU A 75 -13.49 21.21 3.32
C GLU A 75 -13.79 20.00 2.43
N VAL A 76 -13.28 20.02 1.20
CA VAL A 76 -13.41 18.89 0.27
C VAL A 76 -12.39 17.78 0.58
N ASP A 77 -11.24 18.12 1.17
CA ASP A 77 -10.07 17.23 1.23
C ASP A 77 -9.91 16.39 2.52
N ARG A 78 -10.63 16.70 3.60
CA ARG A 78 -10.50 15.92 4.85
C ARG A 78 -11.26 14.59 4.82
N GLY A 79 -12.36 14.51 4.07
CA GLY A 79 -13.11 13.26 3.86
C GLY A 79 -12.36 12.31 2.93
N LEU A 80 -11.85 12.83 1.80
CA LEU A 80 -11.24 12.03 0.74
C LEU A 80 -10.10 11.12 1.21
N ARG A 81 -9.23 11.57 2.13
CA ARG A 81 -8.13 10.72 2.64
C ARG A 81 -8.60 9.60 3.56
N ASN A 82 -9.56 9.89 4.45
CA ASN A 82 -10.11 8.88 5.35
C ASN A 82 -11.01 7.91 4.58
N ASP A 83 -11.81 8.42 3.65
CA ASP A 83 -12.70 7.64 2.80
C ASP A 83 -11.90 6.75 1.82
N PHE A 84 -10.78 7.24 1.28
CA PHE A 84 -9.89 6.45 0.44
C PHE A 84 -9.18 5.35 1.22
N GLN A 85 -8.70 5.66 2.43
CA GLN A 85 -8.08 4.68 3.31
C GLN A 85 -9.09 3.61 3.73
N GLU A 86 -10.30 4.00 4.11
CA GLU A 86 -11.39 3.09 4.46
C GLU A 86 -11.85 2.25 3.26
N ALA A 87 -11.90 2.84 2.06
CA ALA A 87 -12.20 2.11 0.83
C ALA A 87 -11.11 1.08 0.49
N MET A 88 -9.83 1.44 0.66
CA MET A 88 -8.71 0.52 0.45
C MET A 88 -8.74 -0.63 1.45
N GLU A 89 -9.01 -0.34 2.73
CA GLU A 89 -9.16 -1.35 3.79
C GLU A 89 -10.36 -2.28 3.55
N LYS A 90 -11.47 -1.76 3.01
CA LYS A 90 -12.62 -2.56 2.59
C LYS A 90 -12.28 -3.47 1.39
N VAL A 91 -11.52 -2.96 0.42
CA VAL A 91 -11.04 -3.78 -0.71
C VAL A 91 -10.12 -4.90 -0.21
N ASP A 92 -9.18 -4.59 0.67
CA ASP A 92 -8.30 -5.58 1.30
C ASP A 92 -9.08 -6.60 2.14
N GLN A 93 -10.12 -6.16 2.85
CA GLN A 93 -11.05 -7.04 3.59
C GLN A 93 -11.83 -7.98 2.66
N ILE A 94 -12.34 -7.48 1.54
CA ILE A 94 -13.06 -8.29 0.54
C ILE A 94 -12.11 -9.33 -0.05
N TYR A 95 -10.90 -8.93 -0.42
CA TYR A 95 -9.87 -9.84 -0.92
C TYR A 95 -9.50 -10.90 0.11
N LEU A 96 -9.33 -10.51 1.39
CA LEU A 96 -9.10 -11.43 2.49
C LEU A 96 -10.25 -12.43 2.69
N ASP A 97 -11.49 -11.97 2.65
CA ASP A 97 -12.68 -12.82 2.78
C ASP A 97 -12.79 -13.80 1.61
N GLU A 98 -12.44 -13.38 0.41
CA GLU A 98 -12.38 -14.25 -0.76
C GLU A 98 -11.31 -15.34 -0.59
N ILE A 99 -10.11 -14.98 -0.10
CA ILE A 99 -9.06 -15.96 0.15
C ILE A 99 -9.42 -16.91 1.31
N LEU A 100 -10.00 -16.39 2.40
CA LEU A 100 -10.43 -17.20 3.53
C LEU A 100 -11.54 -18.18 3.14
N LYS A 101 -12.48 -17.76 2.27
CA LYS A 101 -13.51 -18.67 1.71
C LYS A 101 -12.91 -19.75 0.80
N SER A 102 -11.77 -19.48 0.17
CA SER A 102 -11.07 -20.46 -0.68
C SER A 102 -10.26 -21.51 0.10
N GLN A 103 -9.93 -21.27 1.38
CA GLN A 103 -9.25 -22.24 2.24
C GLN A 103 -10.24 -23.08 3.05
N GLY A 104 -10.36 -24.36 2.69
CA GLY A 104 -11.08 -25.36 3.47
C GLY A 104 -10.45 -25.60 4.85
N LYS A 105 -11.30 -25.88 5.85
CA LYS A 105 -10.97 -26.20 7.23
C LYS A 105 -9.84 -27.24 7.31
N THR A 106 -8.75 -26.93 8.00
CA THR A 106 -7.74 -27.93 8.38
C THR A 106 -8.11 -28.55 9.72
N GLU A 107 -8.39 -29.86 9.69
CA GLU A 107 -8.35 -30.74 10.85
C GLU A 107 -6.88 -31.11 11.12
N ASP A 108 -6.26 -30.47 12.11
CA ASP A 108 -5.12 -31.00 12.85
C ASP A 108 -4.84 -30.06 14.03
N GLY A 109 -4.49 -30.62 15.19
CA GLY A 109 -4.37 -29.92 16.48
C GLY A 109 -3.24 -28.88 16.61
N LYS A 110 -2.96 -28.10 15.57
CA LYS A 110 -2.12 -26.88 15.59
C LYS A 110 -3.01 -25.64 15.71
N SER A 111 -2.43 -24.48 16.07
CA SER A 111 -3.19 -23.23 16.16
C SER A 111 -3.94 -22.99 14.84
N VAL A 112 -5.19 -22.51 14.93
CA VAL A 112 -6.05 -22.21 13.76
C VAL A 112 -5.37 -21.26 12.77
N HIS A 113 -4.34 -20.53 13.21
CA HIS A 113 -3.61 -19.55 12.42
C HIS A 113 -2.23 -20.01 11.93
N ASP A 114 -1.83 -21.25 12.25
CA ASP A 114 -0.57 -21.82 11.77
C ASP A 114 -0.70 -22.38 10.35
N VAL A 115 0.32 -22.13 9.52
CA VAL A 115 0.41 -22.71 8.18
C VAL A 115 0.99 -24.12 8.23
N LYS A 116 0.55 -24.98 7.31
CA LYS A 116 1.14 -26.32 7.14
C LYS A 116 2.53 -26.21 6.52
N VAL A 117 3.54 -26.62 7.30
CA VAL A 117 4.93 -26.70 6.86
C VAL A 117 5.31 -28.15 6.62
N GLU A 118 5.83 -28.45 5.43
CA GLU A 118 6.47 -29.74 5.12
C GLU A 118 7.96 -29.58 5.44
N ASN A 119 8.50 -30.44 6.32
CA ASN A 119 9.91 -30.48 6.65
C ASN A 119 10.52 -31.75 6.06
N ASP A 120 11.40 -31.58 5.09
CA ASP A 120 12.05 -32.68 4.37
C ASP A 120 13.42 -33.06 4.99
N GLY A 121 13.78 -32.47 6.14
CA GLY A 121 15.04 -32.73 6.84
C GLY A 121 16.26 -32.06 6.19
N THR A 122 16.05 -31.13 5.25
CA THR A 122 17.13 -30.40 4.58
C THR A 122 17.78 -29.43 5.55
N THR A 123 19.11 -29.49 5.67
CA THR A 123 19.89 -28.64 6.57
C THR A 123 20.46 -27.42 5.84
N LEU A 124 20.92 -26.42 6.61
CA LEU A 124 21.60 -25.26 6.04
C LEU A 124 22.90 -25.65 5.32
N GLU A 125 23.59 -26.67 5.79
CA GLU A 125 24.80 -27.21 5.16
C GLU A 125 24.50 -27.81 3.79
N ASP A 126 23.40 -28.57 3.67
CA ASP A 126 22.94 -29.10 2.37
C ASP A 126 22.70 -27.98 1.36
N ILE A 127 22.12 -26.87 1.82
CA ILE A 127 21.83 -25.71 0.98
C ILE A 127 23.10 -24.99 0.55
N GLN A 128 24.11 -24.91 1.40
CA GLN A 128 25.42 -24.37 1.05
C GLN A 128 26.14 -25.25 0.02
N ASN A 129 26.06 -26.57 0.17
CA ASN A 129 26.60 -27.52 -0.79
C ASN A 129 25.90 -27.39 -2.15
N ILE A 130 24.56 -27.28 -2.14
CA ILE A 130 23.78 -27.01 -3.36
C ILE A 130 24.23 -25.71 -4.02
N ALA A 131 24.45 -24.63 -3.26
CA ALA A 131 24.88 -23.35 -3.83
C ALA A 131 26.20 -23.44 -4.61
N GLN A 132 27.11 -24.30 -4.16
CA GLN A 132 28.39 -24.56 -4.82
C GLN A 132 28.21 -25.46 -6.04
N GLU A 133 27.58 -26.63 -5.88
CA GLU A 133 27.53 -27.65 -6.94
C GLU A 133 26.53 -27.35 -8.07
N LEU A 134 25.52 -26.51 -7.82
CA LEU A 134 24.43 -26.26 -8.77
C LEU A 134 24.97 -25.68 -10.09
N GLY A 135 24.68 -26.40 -11.20
CA GLY A 135 25.10 -26.02 -12.55
C GLY A 135 26.56 -26.32 -12.91
N GLU A 136 27.36 -26.94 -12.04
CA GLU A 136 28.79 -27.20 -12.33
C GLU A 136 29.04 -28.50 -13.10
N ARG A 137 28.36 -29.59 -12.73
CA ARG A 137 28.62 -30.94 -13.26
C ARG A 137 27.90 -31.26 -14.59
N ARG A 138 27.18 -30.29 -15.19
CA ARG A 138 26.26 -30.49 -16.34
C ARG A 138 25.26 -31.64 -16.15
N ASN A 139 24.99 -32.05 -14.91
CA ASN A 139 24.06 -33.13 -14.62
C ASN A 139 22.67 -32.54 -14.37
N LYS A 140 21.91 -32.39 -15.45
CA LYS A 140 20.57 -31.80 -15.45
C LYS A 140 19.60 -32.48 -14.48
N GLY A 141 19.71 -33.80 -14.31
CA GLY A 141 18.88 -34.55 -13.37
C GLY A 141 19.17 -34.14 -11.93
N LYS A 142 20.45 -34.07 -11.55
CA LYS A 142 20.88 -33.59 -10.23
C LYS A 142 20.54 -32.12 -10.03
N ASP A 143 20.69 -31.28 -11.05
CA ASP A 143 20.32 -29.86 -10.97
C ASP A 143 18.83 -29.68 -10.66
N ALA A 144 17.95 -30.48 -11.29
CA ALA A 144 16.52 -30.46 -11.00
C ALA A 144 16.18 -30.89 -9.57
N GLU A 145 16.86 -31.91 -9.04
CA GLU A 145 16.72 -32.34 -7.64
C GLU A 145 17.23 -31.28 -6.66
N MET A 146 18.41 -30.70 -6.92
CA MET A 146 18.98 -29.63 -6.11
C MET A 146 18.08 -28.38 -6.06
N ILE A 147 17.51 -27.97 -7.20
CA ILE A 147 16.53 -26.87 -7.26
C ILE A 147 15.28 -27.21 -6.45
N LEU A 148 14.76 -28.43 -6.57
CA LEU A 148 13.58 -28.86 -5.81
C LEU A 148 13.84 -28.77 -4.31
N THR A 149 14.97 -29.29 -3.84
CA THR A 149 15.38 -29.25 -2.44
C THR A 149 15.54 -27.81 -1.94
N ALA A 150 16.22 -26.95 -2.70
CA ALA A 150 16.40 -25.55 -2.34
C ALA A 150 15.07 -24.77 -2.24
N LEU A 151 14.18 -24.92 -3.23
CA LEU A 151 12.88 -24.23 -3.22
C LEU A 151 11.97 -24.71 -2.09
N LYS A 152 11.97 -26.01 -1.79
CA LYS A 152 11.25 -26.56 -0.64
C LYS A 152 11.79 -26.03 0.68
N PHE A 153 13.11 -25.97 0.83
CA PHE A 153 13.74 -25.42 2.03
C PHE A 153 13.39 -23.94 2.24
N ILE A 154 13.41 -23.12 1.18
CA ILE A 154 12.99 -21.71 1.25
C ILE A 154 11.52 -21.59 1.70
N LEU A 155 10.64 -22.45 1.18
CA LEU A 155 9.22 -22.47 1.54
C LEU A 155 8.99 -22.99 2.97
N GLN A 156 9.83 -23.91 3.43
CA GLN A 156 9.85 -24.38 4.81
C GLN A 156 10.24 -23.24 5.75
N MET A 157 11.37 -22.57 5.49
CA MET A 157 11.83 -21.42 6.30
C MET A 157 10.78 -20.32 6.38
N TRP A 158 10.09 -20.01 5.28
CA TRP A 158 9.02 -19.02 5.28
C TRP A 158 7.84 -19.46 6.15
N GLY A 159 7.41 -20.72 6.02
CA GLY A 159 6.31 -21.25 6.84
C GLY A 159 6.64 -21.29 8.34
N GLU A 160 7.86 -21.68 8.70
CA GLU A 160 8.35 -21.65 10.08
C GLU A 160 8.39 -20.21 10.62
N ALA A 161 8.87 -19.24 9.83
CA ALA A 161 8.85 -17.83 10.21
C ALA A 161 7.42 -17.30 10.41
N LEU A 162 6.46 -17.71 9.58
CA LEU A 162 5.06 -17.34 9.75
C LEU A 162 4.46 -17.92 11.04
N ASN A 163 4.85 -19.15 11.41
CA ASN A 163 4.39 -19.84 12.61
C ASN A 163 5.12 -19.37 13.88
N ALA A 164 6.32 -18.80 13.77
CA ALA A 164 7.07 -18.24 14.90
C ALA A 164 6.51 -16.89 15.38
N ARG A 165 5.64 -16.24 14.59
CA ARG A 165 4.99 -14.96 14.96
C ARG A 165 4.12 -15.11 16.22
N PRO A 166 4.01 -14.07 17.05
CA PRO A 166 3.10 -14.10 18.19
C PRO A 166 1.64 -14.16 17.73
N GLU A 167 0.77 -14.79 18.53
CA GLU A 167 -0.67 -14.94 18.25
C GLU A 167 -1.41 -13.64 17.87
N PRO A 168 -1.21 -12.48 18.54
CA PRO A 168 -1.83 -11.23 18.10
C PRO A 168 -1.41 -10.80 16.70
N GLU A 169 -0.18 -11.14 16.27
CA GLU A 169 0.26 -10.84 14.92
C GLU A 169 -0.34 -11.81 13.90
N LYS A 170 -0.44 -13.11 14.23
CA LYS A 170 -1.06 -14.12 13.36
C LYS A 170 -2.54 -13.85 13.09
N THR A 171 -3.26 -13.42 14.13
CA THR A 171 -4.70 -13.10 14.07
C THR A 171 -4.99 -11.76 13.38
N SER A 172 -4.01 -10.87 13.31
CA SER A 172 -4.12 -9.60 12.59
C SER A 172 -4.42 -9.81 11.11
N MET A 173 -5.00 -8.79 10.46
CA MET A 173 -5.26 -8.80 9.02
C MET A 173 -4.00 -9.10 8.21
N ARG A 174 -2.88 -8.45 8.55
CA ARG A 174 -1.56 -8.70 7.95
C ARG A 174 -1.07 -10.12 8.18
N GLY A 175 -1.32 -10.66 9.38
CA GLY A 175 -0.99 -12.04 9.75
C GLY A 175 -1.69 -13.07 8.87
N LYS A 176 -3.02 -12.94 8.78
CA LYS A 176 -3.90 -13.77 7.96
C LYS A 176 -3.54 -13.66 6.48
N LEU A 177 -3.31 -12.45 5.97
CA LEU A 177 -2.89 -12.22 4.59
C LEU A 177 -1.57 -12.94 4.30
N GLY A 178 -0.58 -12.85 5.20
CA GLY A 178 0.69 -13.57 5.05
C GLY A 178 0.51 -15.09 4.98
N SER A 179 -0.34 -15.67 5.84
CA SER A 179 -0.63 -17.11 5.85
C SER A 179 -1.43 -17.55 4.61
N ALA A 180 -2.34 -16.70 4.12
CA ALA A 180 -3.09 -16.89 2.89
C ALA A 180 -2.16 -16.90 1.66
N THR A 181 -1.31 -15.88 1.51
CA THR A 181 -0.33 -15.77 0.42
C THR A 181 0.64 -16.95 0.42
N TYR A 182 1.02 -17.46 1.59
CA TYR A 182 1.81 -18.68 1.72
C TYR A 182 1.10 -19.90 1.13
N GLY A 183 -0.16 -20.14 1.53
CA GLY A 183 -0.95 -21.27 1.02
C GLY A 183 -1.20 -21.20 -0.49
N GLN A 184 -1.42 -20.00 -1.02
CA GLN A 184 -1.52 -19.76 -2.47
C GLN A 184 -0.20 -20.09 -3.17
N THR A 185 0.92 -19.58 -2.64
CA THR A 185 2.26 -19.83 -3.20
C THR A 185 2.59 -21.32 -3.21
N GLN A 186 2.31 -22.04 -2.12
CA GLN A 186 2.43 -23.51 -2.08
C GLN A 186 1.64 -24.17 -3.21
N SER A 187 0.38 -23.74 -3.41
CA SER A 187 -0.50 -24.29 -4.45
C SER A 187 0.03 -24.02 -5.86
N TYR A 188 0.56 -22.83 -6.12
CA TYR A 188 1.17 -22.46 -7.41
C TYR A 188 2.50 -23.15 -7.68
N LEU A 189 3.28 -23.48 -6.64
CA LEU A 189 4.55 -24.20 -6.79
C LEU A 189 4.39 -25.72 -6.95
N ARG A 190 3.26 -26.31 -6.51
CA ARG A 190 3.00 -27.76 -6.63
C ARG A 190 3.22 -28.34 -8.03
N PRO A 191 2.70 -27.74 -9.13
CA PRO A 191 2.96 -28.22 -10.49
C PRO A 191 4.45 -28.21 -10.84
N LEU A 192 5.19 -27.15 -10.47
CA LEU A 192 6.63 -27.05 -10.70
C LEU A 192 7.40 -28.15 -9.97
N PHE A 193 7.09 -28.37 -8.69
CA PHE A 193 7.72 -29.43 -7.89
C PHE A 193 7.50 -30.83 -8.48
N LYS A 194 6.30 -31.09 -9.01
CA LYS A 194 5.99 -32.35 -9.69
C LYS A 194 6.85 -32.54 -10.95
N ARG A 195 7.09 -31.46 -11.71
CA ARG A 195 7.91 -31.52 -12.93
C ARG A 195 9.39 -31.63 -12.62
N LEU A 196 9.90 -30.92 -11.61
CA LEU A 196 11.28 -31.05 -11.13
C LEU A 196 11.57 -32.50 -10.70
N ARG A 197 10.69 -33.09 -9.87
CA ARG A 197 10.83 -34.47 -9.40
C ARG A 197 10.83 -35.50 -10.52
N LYS A 198 10.05 -35.26 -11.59
CA LYS A 198 9.97 -36.16 -12.75
C LYS A 198 11.05 -35.89 -13.80
N GLY A 199 11.83 -34.82 -13.67
CA GLY A 199 12.76 -34.39 -14.70
C GLY A 199 12.09 -33.99 -16.03
N THR A 200 10.82 -33.56 -16.01
CA THR A 200 10.04 -33.23 -17.23
C THR A 200 10.01 -31.73 -17.54
N ILE A 201 10.95 -30.98 -16.96
CA ILE A 201 11.09 -29.55 -17.22
C ILE A 201 11.87 -29.34 -18.52
N PRO A 202 11.44 -28.40 -19.39
CA PRO A 202 12.16 -28.09 -20.62
C PRO A 202 13.54 -27.55 -20.29
N GLU A 203 14.54 -27.93 -21.08
CA GLU A 203 15.94 -27.63 -20.82
C GLU A 203 16.22 -26.13 -20.70
N ASP A 204 15.59 -25.33 -21.56
CA ASP A 204 15.65 -23.87 -21.55
C ASP A 204 15.15 -23.29 -20.22
N ILE A 205 14.03 -23.80 -19.68
CA ILE A 205 13.51 -23.36 -18.39
C ILE A 205 14.43 -23.81 -17.26
N LEU A 206 14.93 -25.05 -17.32
CA LEU A 206 15.81 -25.58 -16.28
C LEU A 206 17.09 -24.75 -16.15
N GLU A 207 17.69 -24.35 -17.27
CA GLU A 207 18.89 -23.49 -17.29
C GLU A 207 18.64 -22.15 -16.59
N HIS A 208 17.49 -21.52 -16.83
CA HIS A 208 17.13 -20.27 -16.16
C HIS A 208 16.87 -20.49 -14.66
N LEU A 209 16.17 -21.58 -14.30
CA LEU A 209 15.94 -21.93 -12.90
C LEU A 209 17.24 -22.18 -12.13
N VAL A 210 18.21 -22.86 -12.75
CA VAL A 210 19.57 -23.05 -12.20
C VAL A 210 20.19 -21.69 -11.86
N ARG A 211 20.17 -20.74 -12.80
CA ARG A 211 20.76 -19.40 -12.61
C ARG A 211 20.05 -18.61 -11.51
N ILE A 212 18.72 -18.62 -11.50
CA ILE A 212 17.91 -17.91 -10.50
C ILE A 212 18.21 -18.45 -9.11
N VAL A 213 18.10 -19.77 -8.93
CA VAL A 213 18.27 -20.44 -7.63
C VAL A 213 19.71 -20.30 -7.15
N LYS A 214 20.72 -20.51 -8.01
CA LYS A 214 22.13 -20.32 -7.65
C LYS A 214 22.39 -18.92 -7.14
N ASN A 215 21.97 -17.89 -7.88
CA ASN A 215 22.17 -16.50 -7.48
C ASN A 215 21.40 -16.16 -6.18
N MET A 216 20.19 -16.72 -5.98
CA MET A 216 19.45 -16.58 -4.73
C MET A 216 20.22 -17.17 -3.53
N LEU A 217 20.79 -18.37 -3.70
CA LEU A 217 21.55 -19.05 -2.64
C LEU A 217 22.87 -18.32 -2.33
N LEU A 218 23.49 -17.72 -3.34
CA LEU A 218 24.68 -16.85 -3.18
C LEU A 218 24.35 -15.44 -2.66
N LYS A 219 23.06 -15.14 -2.39
CA LYS A 219 22.56 -13.83 -1.95
C LYS A 219 22.78 -12.70 -2.97
N GLU A 220 22.95 -13.05 -4.23
CA GLU A 220 23.08 -12.11 -5.34
C GLU A 220 21.70 -11.80 -5.96
N TYR A 221 20.82 -11.15 -5.18
CA TYR A 221 19.40 -10.97 -5.56
C TYR A 221 19.19 -10.16 -6.84
N VAL A 222 20.07 -9.20 -7.14
CA VAL A 222 20.00 -8.42 -8.39
C VAL A 222 20.19 -9.33 -9.60
N LYS A 223 21.24 -10.18 -9.57
CA LYS A 223 21.50 -11.14 -10.64
C LYS A 223 20.44 -12.24 -10.73
N ALA A 224 19.87 -12.65 -9.59
CA ALA A 224 18.74 -13.58 -9.56
C ALA A 224 17.52 -12.97 -10.25
N ASN A 225 17.21 -11.71 -9.95
CA ASN A 225 16.13 -10.97 -10.59
C ASN A 225 16.37 -10.79 -12.10
N ASP A 226 17.59 -10.44 -12.51
CA ASP A 226 17.93 -10.31 -13.94
C ASP A 226 17.69 -11.63 -14.69
N ALA A 227 18.11 -12.76 -14.11
CA ALA A 227 17.87 -14.08 -14.70
C ALA A 227 16.37 -14.44 -14.74
N TYR A 228 15.60 -14.05 -13.71
CA TYR A 228 14.14 -14.21 -13.69
C TYR A 228 13.47 -13.39 -14.80
N LEU A 229 13.85 -12.12 -14.95
CA LEU A 229 13.31 -11.24 -15.99
C LEU A 229 13.63 -11.77 -17.40
N GLN A 230 14.86 -12.26 -17.61
CA GLN A 230 15.26 -12.90 -18.87
C GLN A 230 14.39 -14.11 -19.20
N MET A 231 14.08 -14.96 -18.21
CA MET A 231 13.18 -16.12 -18.39
C MET A 231 11.73 -15.73 -18.64
N ALA A 232 11.25 -14.72 -17.91
CA ALA A 232 9.86 -14.26 -17.91
C ALA A 232 9.48 -13.57 -19.21
N ILE A 233 10.34 -12.65 -19.66
CA ILE A 233 10.11 -11.77 -20.82
C ILE A 233 10.73 -12.39 -22.08
N GLY A 234 11.80 -13.16 -21.94
CA GLY A 234 12.62 -13.62 -23.05
C GLY A 234 13.60 -12.54 -23.52
N ASN A 235 14.55 -12.92 -24.38
CA ASN A 235 15.54 -12.02 -24.97
C ASN A 235 14.97 -11.18 -26.14
N ALA A 236 13.66 -10.92 -26.12
CA ALA A 236 12.99 -10.19 -27.17
C ALA A 236 13.52 -8.75 -27.16
N PRO A 237 14.15 -8.27 -28.24
CA PRO A 237 14.57 -6.89 -28.32
C PRO A 237 13.30 -6.04 -28.31
N TRP A 238 13.01 -5.42 -27.16
CA TRP A 238 12.05 -4.33 -27.11
C TRP A 238 12.68 -3.17 -27.89
N PRO A 239 12.10 -2.73 -29.03
CA PRO A 239 12.56 -1.52 -29.67
C PRO A 239 12.07 -0.34 -28.83
N ILE A 240 12.83 0.02 -27.80
CA ILE A 240 12.69 1.34 -27.17
C ILE A 240 13.21 2.36 -28.19
N GLY A 241 12.30 2.88 -29.01
CA GLY A 241 12.51 4.04 -29.88
C GLY A 241 13.25 3.78 -31.19
N VAL A 242 12.54 4.00 -32.29
CA VAL A 242 13.02 4.28 -33.66
C VAL A 242 13.42 3.07 -34.53
N THR A 243 12.43 2.44 -35.16
CA THR A 243 12.62 1.78 -36.46
C THR A 243 12.60 2.82 -37.57
N MET A 244 13.79 3.16 -38.09
CA MET A 244 14.12 3.63 -39.45
C MET A 244 13.13 4.52 -40.22
N VAL A 245 13.63 5.69 -40.67
CA VAL A 245 13.31 6.22 -42.01
C VAL A 245 14.62 6.24 -42.81
N GLY A 246 14.74 5.35 -43.80
CA GLY A 246 15.86 5.29 -44.73
C GLY A 246 15.82 4.04 -45.61
N ILE A 247 15.61 4.24 -46.91
CA ILE A 247 15.13 3.28 -47.95
C ILE A 247 16.12 2.14 -48.31
N HIS A 248 17.07 1.77 -47.45
CA HIS A 248 18.01 0.67 -47.74
C HIS A 248 18.15 -0.29 -46.56
N ALA A 249 17.13 -1.12 -46.35
CA ALA A 249 17.24 -2.30 -45.50
C ALA A 249 18.17 -3.31 -46.18
N ARG A 250 19.43 -3.35 -45.76
CA ARG A 250 20.40 -4.35 -46.27
C ARG A 250 19.93 -5.76 -45.87
N THR A 251 19.79 -6.62 -46.87
CA THR A 251 19.49 -8.05 -46.75
C THR A 251 20.61 -8.77 -46.02
N GLY A 252 20.49 -8.89 -44.70
CA GLY A 252 21.46 -9.58 -43.85
C GLY A 252 21.02 -9.73 -42.39
N ARG A 253 19.71 -9.66 -42.10
CA ARG A 253 19.16 -9.71 -40.74
C ARG A 253 18.45 -11.03 -40.40
N GLU A 254 18.75 -12.11 -41.11
CA GLU A 254 18.08 -13.41 -40.91
C GLU A 254 18.80 -14.38 -39.95
N LYS A 255 19.79 -13.96 -39.17
CA LYS A 255 20.55 -14.88 -38.29
C LYS A 255 20.80 -14.40 -36.86
N ILE A 256 19.81 -13.79 -36.20
CA ILE A 256 19.87 -13.55 -34.75
C ILE A 256 18.51 -13.80 -34.09
N PHE A 257 17.95 -15.00 -34.23
CA PHE A 257 16.80 -15.40 -33.41
C PHE A 257 16.88 -16.87 -33.06
N SER A 258 17.57 -17.15 -31.97
CA SER A 258 17.56 -18.47 -31.32
C SER A 258 17.62 -18.27 -29.81
N GLN A 259 16.53 -17.71 -29.25
CA GLN A 259 16.07 -17.83 -27.86
C GLN A 259 14.77 -17.01 -27.69
N ASN A 260 13.78 -17.28 -28.56
CA ASN A 260 12.46 -16.67 -28.46
C ASN A 260 11.54 -17.57 -27.64
N ILE A 261 11.42 -17.33 -26.33
CA ILE A 261 10.27 -17.81 -25.56
C ILE A 261 9.85 -16.74 -24.56
N ALA A 262 9.06 -15.76 -25.03
CA ALA A 262 8.24 -14.92 -24.16
C ALA A 262 7.06 -15.78 -23.68
N ARG A 263 7.18 -16.43 -22.52
CA ARG A 263 6.18 -17.41 -22.04
C ARG A 263 5.05 -16.79 -21.21
N ILE A 264 5.21 -15.57 -20.69
CA ILE A 264 4.25 -14.98 -19.73
C ILE A 264 3.07 -14.24 -20.40
N LEU A 265 3.11 -13.96 -21.70
CA LEU A 265 2.07 -13.18 -22.41
C LEU A 265 1.06 -14.00 -23.23
N HIS A 266 1.00 -15.34 -23.07
CA HIS A 266 0.11 -16.20 -23.90
C HIS A 266 -1.03 -16.91 -23.14
N PHE A 267 -1.41 -16.45 -21.94
CA PHE A 267 -2.61 -16.94 -21.25
C PHE A 267 -3.73 -15.89 -21.28
N GLY A 268 -4.30 -15.72 -22.48
CA GLY A 268 -5.44 -14.85 -22.71
C GLY A 268 -6.26 -15.33 -23.91
N ALA A 269 -6.74 -16.58 -23.88
CA ALA A 269 -7.93 -17.08 -24.58
C ALA A 269 -7.99 -18.62 -24.49
N THR A 270 -8.97 -19.10 -23.71
CA THR A 270 -9.78 -20.33 -23.78
C THR A 270 -9.90 -21.01 -22.43
#